data_AF-I4N7D3-F1
#
_entry.id   AF-I4N7D3-F1
#
_cell.length_a   1.000
_cell.length_b   1.000
_cell.length_c   1.000
_cell.angle_alpha   90.00
_cell.angle_beta   90.00
_cell.angle_gamma   90.00
#
_symmetry.space_group_name_H-M   'P 1'
#
loop_
_entity.id
_entity.type
_entity.pdbx_description
1 polymer ?
#
loop_
_entity_poly.entity_id
_entity_poly.type
_entity_poly.pdbx_seq_one_letter_code
_entity_poly.pdbx_strand_id
1 'polypeptide(L)'
;MYYVQRNAHGQLIRVEESAYPEADDALAPDHPDIKAWYARSTIEGRLQQLRQSDMDMIRVLDDLIQVLTSKGVIRITDLPEAALAKLKSRDAVRGELGGLDHLLDQDDRLI
;
A
#
# COMPACT_ATOMS: atom_id res chain seq x y z
N MET A 1 -11.26 -29.66 -4.55
CA MET A 1 -10.52 -28.76 -5.45
C MET A 1 -11.33 -27.48 -5.56
N TYR A 2 -10.69 -26.32 -5.53
CA TYR A 2 -11.33 -25.02 -5.71
C TYR A 2 -10.95 -24.48 -7.07
N TYR A 3 -11.93 -23.98 -7.82
CA TYR A 3 -11.73 -23.32 -9.10
C TYR A 3 -11.53 -21.84 -8.87
N VAL A 4 -10.48 -21.27 -9.45
CA VAL A 4 -10.03 -19.93 -9.14
C VAL A 4 -9.84 -19.08 -10.38
N GLN A 5 -10.06 -17.78 -10.22
CA GLN A 5 -9.82 -16.77 -11.22
C GLN A 5 -8.86 -15.73 -10.65
N ARG A 6 -7.89 -15.29 -11.45
CA ARG A 6 -6.88 -14.31 -11.10
C ARG A 6 -7.05 -13.04 -11.92
N ASN A 7 -6.68 -11.90 -11.35
CA ASN A 7 -6.55 -10.65 -12.12
C ASN A 7 -5.23 -10.61 -12.91
N ALA A 8 -5.04 -9.56 -13.72
CA ALA A 8 -3.82 -9.33 -14.50
C ALA A 8 -2.52 -9.24 -13.66
N HIS A 9 -2.62 -9.07 -12.34
CA HIS A 9 -1.50 -9.03 -11.40
C HIS A 9 -1.29 -10.38 -10.68
N GLY A 10 -1.99 -11.45 -11.11
CA GLY A 10 -1.88 -12.79 -10.53
C GLY A 10 -2.63 -13.00 -9.20
N GLN A 11 -3.39 -12.01 -8.72
CA GLN A 11 -4.13 -12.11 -7.46
C GLN A 11 -5.47 -12.79 -7.66
N LEU A 12 -5.84 -13.69 -6.76
CA LEU A 12 -7.18 -14.30 -6.74
C LEU A 12 -8.26 -13.20 -6.65
N ILE A 13 -9.28 -13.30 -7.50
CA ILE A 13 -10.47 -12.44 -7.48
C ILE A 13 -11.76 -13.23 -7.30
N ARG A 14 -11.72 -14.54 -7.53
CA ARG A 14 -12.86 -15.44 -7.33
C ARG A 14 -12.35 -16.84 -7.01
N VAL A 15 -13.03 -17.50 -6.07
CA VAL A 15 -12.75 -18.87 -5.64
C VAL A 15 -14.10 -19.56 -5.44
N GLU A 16 -14.32 -20.67 -6.12
CA GLU A 16 -15.58 -21.44 -6.10
C GLU A 16 -15.29 -22.93 -5.91
N GLU A 17 -16.22 -23.67 -5.30
CA GLU A 17 -16.12 -25.13 -5.15
C GLU A 17 -16.46 -25.89 -6.45
N SER A 18 -17.16 -25.22 -7.37
CA SER A 18 -17.57 -25.77 -8.66
C SER A 18 -16.86 -25.07 -9.81
N ALA A 19 -16.63 -25.79 -10.91
CA ALA A 19 -16.05 -25.22 -12.12
C ALA A 19 -16.98 -24.16 -12.71
N TYR A 20 -16.41 -23.06 -13.20
CA TYR A 20 -17.11 -22.01 -13.91
C TYR A 20 -16.31 -21.58 -15.15
N PRO A 21 -16.96 -20.99 -16.17
CA PRO A 21 -16.33 -20.72 -17.47
C PRO A 21 -15.10 -19.81 -17.40
N GLU A 22 -15.07 -18.89 -16.44
CA GLU A 22 -13.98 -17.92 -16.24
C GLU A 22 -12.90 -18.40 -15.25
N ALA A 23 -12.90 -19.67 -14.85
CA ALA A 23 -11.88 -20.22 -13.98
C ALA A 23 -10.56 -20.38 -14.74
N ASP A 24 -9.51 -19.71 -14.27
CA ASP A 24 -8.17 -19.80 -14.85
C ASP A 24 -7.42 -21.07 -14.40
N ASP A 25 -7.70 -21.55 -13.18
CA ASP A 25 -6.97 -22.68 -12.58
C ASP A 25 -7.82 -23.42 -11.52
N ALA A 26 -7.36 -24.61 -11.11
CA ALA A 26 -7.95 -25.41 -10.04
C ALA A 26 -6.91 -25.75 -8.96
N LEU A 27 -7.10 -25.20 -7.76
CA LEU A 27 -6.20 -25.36 -6.63
C LEU A 27 -6.72 -26.37 -5.60
N ALA A 28 -5.80 -27.03 -4.90
CA ALA A 28 -6.16 -27.87 -3.75
C ALA A 28 -6.68 -27.00 -2.58
N PRO A 29 -7.59 -27.52 -1.73
CA PRO A 29 -8.07 -26.81 -0.53
C PRO A 29 -6.95 -26.30 0.39
N ASP A 30 -5.86 -27.05 0.48
CA ASP A 30 -4.71 -26.69 1.33
C ASP A 30 -3.72 -25.71 0.70
N HIS A 31 -3.96 -25.29 -0.54
CA HIS A 31 -3.08 -24.38 -1.25
C HIS A 31 -2.99 -23.04 -0.51
N PRO A 32 -1.78 -22.45 -0.35
CA PRO A 32 -1.56 -21.21 0.40
C PRO A 32 -2.44 -20.05 -0.11
N ASP A 33 -2.61 -19.91 -1.42
CA ASP A 33 -3.47 -18.87 -2.00
C ASP A 33 -4.94 -18.99 -1.56
N ILE A 34 -5.48 -20.20 -1.41
CA ILE A 34 -6.86 -20.43 -0.94
C ILE A 34 -6.98 -19.99 0.52
N LYS A 35 -6.01 -20.38 1.36
CA LYS A 35 -5.94 -19.96 2.77
C LYS A 35 -5.86 -18.44 2.89
N ALA A 36 -5.01 -17.80 2.09
CA ALA A 36 -4.87 -16.35 2.05
C ALA A 36 -6.15 -15.65 1.54
N TRP A 37 -6.85 -16.22 0.55
CA TRP A 37 -8.11 -15.71 0.05
C TRP A 37 -9.20 -15.69 1.13
N TYR A 38 -9.37 -16.79 1.86
CA TYR A 38 -10.34 -16.85 2.95
C TYR A 38 -9.96 -15.91 4.09
N ALA A 39 -8.67 -15.83 4.46
CA ALA A 39 -8.19 -14.88 5.46
C ALA A 39 -8.49 -13.43 5.06
N ARG A 40 -8.25 -13.05 3.80
CA ARG A 40 -8.58 -11.72 3.23
C ARG A 40 -10.09 -11.48 3.13
N SER A 41 -10.87 -12.53 2.90
CA SER A 41 -12.34 -12.47 2.79
C SER A 41 -13.03 -12.28 4.14
N THR A 42 -12.36 -12.59 5.26
CA THR A 42 -12.85 -12.25 6.60
C THR A 42 -13.01 -10.73 6.78
N ILE A 43 -13.88 -10.32 7.71
CA ILE A 43 -14.06 -8.91 8.06
C ILE A 43 -12.73 -8.29 8.51
N GLU A 44 -11.95 -9.02 9.30
CA GLU A 44 -10.63 -8.58 9.77
C GLU A 44 -9.65 -8.39 8.61
N GLY A 45 -9.61 -9.34 7.67
CA GLY A 45 -8.81 -9.24 6.46
C GLY A 45 -9.17 -8.01 5.64
N ARG A 46 -10.47 -7.80 5.36
CA ARG A 46 -10.95 -6.60 4.64
C ARG A 46 -10.61 -5.31 5.37
N LEU A 47 -10.73 -5.28 6.70
CA LEU A 47 -10.38 -4.12 7.52
C LEU A 47 -8.88 -3.80 7.43
N GLN A 48 -8.02 -4.83 7.46
CA GLN A 48 -6.58 -4.68 7.31
C GLN A 48 -6.22 -4.14 5.92
N GLN A 49 -6.91 -4.60 4.88
CA GLN A 49 -6.70 -4.06 3.53
C GLN A 49 -7.12 -2.61 3.39
N LEU A 50 -8.25 -2.23 3.98
CA LEU A 50 -8.71 -0.84 4.00
C LEU A 50 -7.68 0.04 4.70
N ARG A 51 -7.20 -0.37 5.88
CA ARG A 51 -6.13 0.34 6.60
C ARG A 51 -4.86 0.46 5.77
N GLN A 52 -4.47 -0.59 5.05
CA GLN A 52 -3.31 -0.54 4.16
C GLN A 52 -3.54 0.44 3.00
N SER A 53 -4.73 0.41 2.38
CA SER A 53 -5.11 1.35 1.33
C SER A 53 -5.10 2.80 1.82
N ASP A 54 -5.56 3.06 3.04
CA ASP A 54 -5.52 4.39 3.67
C ASP A 54 -4.07 4.84 3.89
N MET A 55 -3.19 3.91 4.31
CA MET A 55 -1.77 4.17 4.47
C MET A 55 -1.04 4.43 3.15
N ASP A 56 -1.44 3.77 2.06
CA ASP A 56 -0.86 4.05 0.74
C ASP A 56 -1.41 5.38 0.18
N MET A 57 -2.69 5.68 0.40
CA MET A 57 -3.30 6.97 0.04
C MET A 57 -2.60 8.14 0.75
N ILE A 58 -2.26 8.00 2.04
CA ILE A 58 -1.59 9.08 2.78
C ILE A 58 -0.20 9.39 2.21
N ARG A 59 0.48 8.44 1.55
CA ARG A 59 1.75 8.70 0.87
C ARG A 59 1.53 9.52 -0.39
N VAL A 60 0.55 9.13 -1.20
CA VAL A 60 0.18 9.85 -2.43
C VAL A 60 -0.25 11.29 -2.12
N LEU A 61 -1.03 11.50 -1.05
CA LEU A 61 -1.44 12.84 -0.64
C LEU A 61 -0.25 13.72 -0.23
N ASP A 62 0.73 13.15 0.47
CA ASP A 62 1.93 13.89 0.89
C ASP A 62 2.76 14.35 -0.31
N ASP A 63 2.96 13.46 -1.28
CA ASP A 63 3.68 13.78 -2.51
C ASP A 63 2.90 14.81 -3.35
N LEU A 64 1.57 14.71 -3.40
CA LEU A 64 0.72 15.72 -4.05
C LEU A 64 0.83 17.08 -3.37
N ILE A 65 0.79 17.14 -2.04
CA ILE A 65 0.96 18.39 -1.27
C ILE A 65 2.31 19.02 -1.60
N GLN A 66 3.38 18.23 -1.62
CA GLN A 66 4.73 18.72 -1.97
C GLN A 66 4.80 19.27 -3.40
N VAL A 67 4.16 18.60 -4.37
CA VAL A 67 4.07 19.09 -5.75
C VAL A 67 3.27 20.40 -5.83
N LEU A 68 2.14 20.50 -5.14
CA LEU A 68 1.31 21.71 -5.18
C LEU A 68 1.98 22.90 -4.48
N THR A 69 2.67 22.66 -3.36
CA THR A 69 3.44 23.69 -2.66
C THR A 69 4.65 24.14 -3.47
N SER A 70 5.42 23.22 -4.06
CA SER A 70 6.59 23.58 -4.90
C SER A 70 6.20 24.37 -6.14
N LYS A 71 5.03 24.11 -6.72
CA LYS A 71 4.45 24.89 -7.82
C LYS A 71 3.81 26.20 -7.37
N GLY A 72 3.75 26.48 -6.06
CA GLY A 72 3.13 27.68 -5.49
C GLY A 72 1.60 27.74 -5.64
N VAL A 73 0.94 26.60 -5.91
CA VAL A 73 -0.52 26.51 -6.09
C VAL A 73 -1.24 26.66 -4.74
N ILE A 74 -0.67 26.08 -3.68
CA ILE A 74 -1.15 26.23 -2.30
C ILE A 74 0.03 26.62 -1.41
N ARG A 75 -0.23 27.38 -0.34
CA ARG A 75 0.75 27.58 0.73
C ARG A 75 0.45 26.59 1.85
N ILE A 76 1.50 26.09 2.50
CA ILE A 76 1.36 25.19 3.65
C ILE A 76 0.48 25.84 4.74
N THR A 77 0.58 27.15 4.94
CA THR A 77 -0.22 27.93 5.89
C THR A 77 -1.72 27.96 5.59
N ASP A 78 -2.13 27.57 4.39
CA ASP A 78 -3.55 27.52 4.00
C ASP A 78 -4.21 26.21 4.49
N LEU A 79 -3.43 25.26 4.98
CA LEU A 79 -3.92 23.99 5.50
C LEU A 79 -4.38 24.12 6.97
N PRO A 80 -5.39 23.34 7.40
CA PRO A 80 -5.82 23.32 8.79
C PRO A 80 -4.68 22.96 9.76
N GLU A 81 -4.75 23.45 11.00
CA GLU A 81 -3.73 23.22 12.03
C GLU A 81 -3.44 21.73 12.27
N ALA A 82 -4.48 20.88 12.21
CA ALA A 82 -4.33 19.43 12.30
C ALA A 82 -3.49 18.85 11.15
N ALA A 83 -3.67 19.34 9.92
CA ALA A 83 -2.90 18.90 8.75
C ALA A 83 -1.44 19.38 8.85
N LEU A 84 -1.24 20.63 9.27
CA LEU A 84 0.09 21.19 9.52
C LEU A 84 0.89 20.36 10.54
N ALA A 85 0.27 19.98 11.65
CA ALA A 85 0.91 19.16 12.68
C ALA A 85 1.32 17.79 12.12
N LYS A 86 0.45 17.14 11.33
CA LYS A 86 0.73 15.84 10.72
C LYS A 86 1.84 15.89 9.67
N LEU A 87 1.88 16.93 8.84
CA LEU A 87 2.95 17.14 7.86
C LEU A 87 4.29 17.34 8.56
N LYS A 88 4.35 18.20 9.58
CA LYS A 88 5.58 18.41 10.38
C LYS A 88 6.10 17.13 11.03
N SER A 89 5.21 16.30 11.58
CA SER A 89 5.60 15.01 12.16
C SER A 89 6.14 14.05 11.09
N ARG A 90 5.59 14.06 9.88
CA ARG A 90 6.08 13.22 8.77
C ARG A 90 7.40 13.70 8.20
N ASP A 91 7.58 15.02 8.06
CA ASP A 91 8.84 15.61 7.60
C ASP A 91 9.99 15.30 8.57
N ALA A 92 9.73 15.30 9.88
CA ALA A 92 10.72 14.88 10.88
C ALA A 92 11.13 13.42 10.68
N VAL A 93 10.15 12.51 10.52
CA VAL A 93 10.42 11.08 10.27
C VAL A 93 11.16 10.85 8.95
N ARG A 94 10.80 11.57 7.88
CA ARG A 94 11.53 11.51 6.60
C ARG A 94 12.92 12.15 6.69
N GLY A 95 13.12 13.19 7.49
CA GLY A 95 14.43 13.79 7.73
C GLY A 95 15.36 12.85 8.51
N GLU A 96 14.82 12.15 9.52
CA GLU A 96 15.56 11.13 10.26
C GLU A 96 15.89 9.91 9.39
N LEU A 97 14.92 9.39 8.63
CA LEU A 97 15.13 8.22 7.76
C LEU A 97 15.92 8.54 6.49
N GLY A 98 15.72 9.71 5.87
CA GLY A 98 16.48 10.18 4.71
C GLY A 98 17.89 10.65 5.07
N GLY A 99 18.11 11.11 6.31
CA GLY A 99 19.45 11.32 6.86
C GLY A 99 20.19 10.00 7.09
N LEU A 100 19.48 8.95 7.51
CA LEU A 100 20.03 7.59 7.62
C LEU A 100 20.33 6.98 6.24
N ASP A 101 19.47 7.18 5.25
CA ASP A 101 19.69 6.72 3.86
C ASP A 101 20.92 7.40 3.23
N HIS A 102 21.09 8.71 3.47
CA HIS A 102 22.30 9.43 3.01
C HIS A 102 23.58 8.99 3.76
N LEU A 103 23.48 8.54 5.01
CA LEU A 103 24.63 7.98 5.74
C LEU A 103 25.03 6.60 5.23
N LEU A 104 24.07 5.79 4.79
CA LEU A 104 24.33 4.47 4.19
C LEU A 104 24.91 4.56 2.78
N ASP A 105 24.50 5.56 1.99
CA ASP A 105 25.04 5.81 0.64
C ASP A 105 26.47 6.40 0.64
N GLN A 106 26.95 6.93 1.79
CA GLN A 106 28.31 7.49 1.89
C GLN A 106 29.38 6.42 2.14
N ASP A 107 29.02 5.23 2.64
CA ASP A 107 29.96 4.14 2.90
C ASP A 107 30.29 3.30 1.65
N ASP A 108 29.53 3.44 0.55
CA ASP A 108 29.78 2.76 -0.73
C ASP A 108 30.61 3.58 -1.74
N ARG A 109 31.25 4.68 -1.30
CA ARG A 109 32.16 5.52 -2.12
C ARG A 109 33.61 5.55 -1.66
N LEU A 110 34.03 4.55 -0.88
CA LEU A 110 35.44 4.27 -0.63
C LEU A 110 35.79 2.90 -1.20
N ILE A 111 36.19 2.89 -2.48
CA ILE A 111 37.34 2.17 -3.09
C ILE A 111 37.28 2.38 -4.61
#